data_AF-A0A0F0GKC9-F1
#
_entry.id   AF-A0A0F0GKC9-F1
#
_cell.length_a   1.000
_cell.length_b   1.000
_cell.length_c   1.000
_cell.angle_alpha   90.00
_cell.angle_beta   90.00
_cell.angle_gamma   90.00
#
_symmetry.space_group_name_H-M   'P 1'
#
loop_
_entity.id
_entity.type
_entity.pdbx_description
1 polymer ?
#
loop_
_entity_poly.entity_id
_entity_poly.type
_entity_poly.pdbx_seq_one_letter_code
_entity_poly.pdbx_strand_id
1 'polypeptide(L)'
;ALWQYHGSTATGNAADADVTTYSFTLGGGRTSRTDSSGNAWTYAYDLRRRQVSATDPDTGTTMQTYDVASRVASTTDATGNTLAYTYDVLGRKTGMYTAGVAPANQLAG
;
A
#
# COMPACT_ATOMS: atom_id res chain seq x y z
N ALA A 1 7.63 -9.18 -16.75
CA ALA A 1 6.21 -9.17 -17.13
C ALA A 1 5.69 -10.59 -17.01
N LEU A 2 4.49 -10.77 -16.46
CA LEU A 2 3.82 -12.07 -16.45
C LEU A 2 2.87 -12.08 -17.66
N TRP A 3 2.98 -13.11 -18.50
CA TRP A 3 2.16 -13.26 -19.70
C TRP A 3 1.07 -14.28 -19.40
N GLN A 4 -0.19 -13.86 -19.54
CA GLN A 4 -1.31 -14.80 -19.63
C GLN A 4 -2.03 -14.53 -20.95
N TYR A 5 -2.38 -15.58 -21.68
CA TYR A 5 -3.10 -15.48 -22.95
C TYR A 5 -4.56 -15.83 -22.71
N HIS A 6 -5.49 -15.13 -23.38
CA HIS A 6 -6.94 -15.37 -23.28
C HIS A 6 -7.42 -16.69 -23.92
N GLY A 7 -6.51 -17.51 -24.44
CA GLY A 7 -6.80 -18.81 -25.01
C GLY A 7 -5.70 -19.82 -24.66
N SER A 8 -6.04 -21.11 -24.73
CA SER A 8 -5.13 -22.24 -24.52
C SER A 8 -3.97 -22.32 -25.54
N THR A 9 -3.88 -21.37 -26.45
CA THR A 9 -2.89 -21.33 -27.52
C THR A 9 -2.27 -19.93 -27.57
N ALA A 10 -0.97 -19.83 -27.32
CA ALA A 10 -0.23 -18.58 -27.53
C ALA A 10 -0.15 -18.30 -29.04
N THR A 11 -0.88 -17.29 -29.53
CA THR A 11 -0.86 -16.87 -30.96
C THR A 11 0.42 -16.13 -31.34
N GLY A 12 1.26 -15.75 -30.38
CA GLY A 12 2.47 -14.95 -30.60
C GLY A 12 2.20 -13.48 -30.94
N ASN A 13 0.93 -13.07 -30.99
CA ASN A 13 0.54 -11.69 -31.21
C ASN A 13 0.34 -10.98 -29.86
N ALA A 14 1.05 -9.87 -29.66
CA ALA A 14 0.98 -9.10 -28.40
C ALA A 14 -0.41 -8.50 -28.15
N ALA A 15 -1.23 -8.33 -29.20
CA ALA A 15 -2.59 -7.84 -29.10
C ALA A 15 -3.56 -8.81 -28.42
N ASP A 16 -3.25 -10.11 -28.38
CA ASP A 16 -4.10 -11.16 -27.77
C ASP A 16 -3.66 -11.52 -26.33
N ALA A 17 -2.60 -10.87 -25.84
CA ALA A 17 -1.98 -11.20 -24.56
C ALA A 17 -2.44 -10.24 -23.46
N ASP A 18 -2.88 -10.78 -22.32
CA ASP A 18 -2.96 -10.02 -21.09
C ASP A 18 -1.56 -9.83 -20.54
N VAL A 19 -0.99 -8.64 -20.75
CA VAL A 19 0.31 -8.29 -20.23
C VAL A 19 0.16 -7.58 -18.89
N THR A 20 0.54 -8.23 -17.80
CA THR A 20 0.76 -7.54 -16.53
C THR A 20 2.24 -7.17 -16.39
N THR A 21 2.51 -5.87 -16.31
CA THR A 21 3.85 -5.35 -16.09
C THR A 21 4.08 -5.04 -14.61
N TYR A 22 5.32 -5.22 -14.18
CA TYR A 22 5.75 -4.94 -12.80
C TYR A 22 7.07 -4.18 -12.87
N SER A 23 7.16 -3.13 -12.07
CA SER A 23 8.41 -2.41 -11.84
C SER A 23 8.87 -2.60 -10.41
N PHE A 24 10.18 -2.63 -10.20
CA PHE A 24 10.81 -2.81 -8.89
C PHE A 24 11.86 -1.74 -8.65
N THR A 25 12.06 -1.35 -7.39
CA THR A 25 13.22 -0.56 -6.96
C THR A 25 14.50 -1.37 -7.07
N LEU A 26 15.65 -0.69 -7.04
CA LEU A 26 16.97 -1.33 -6.99
C LEU A 26 17.13 -2.32 -5.82
N GLY A 27 16.36 -2.14 -4.75
CA GLY A 27 16.33 -3.06 -3.61
C GLY A 27 15.42 -4.30 -3.82
N GLY A 28 14.62 -4.36 -4.87
CA GLY A 28 13.65 -5.44 -5.12
C GLY A 28 12.25 -5.21 -4.52
N GLY A 29 11.94 -4.01 -4.04
CA GLY A 29 10.56 -3.65 -3.65
C GLY A 29 9.74 -3.26 -4.88
N ARG A 30 8.50 -3.75 -5.00
CA ARG A 30 7.65 -3.51 -6.19
C ARG A 30 7.14 -2.07 -6.20
N THR A 31 7.50 -1.26 -7.19
CA THR A 31 7.07 0.16 -7.29
C THR A 31 5.77 0.33 -8.05
N SER A 32 5.51 -0.53 -9.03
CA SER A 32 4.26 -0.49 -9.79
C SER A 32 3.83 -1.84 -10.31
N ARG A 33 2.52 -1.95 -10.57
CA ARG A 33 1.89 -3.01 -11.34
C ARG A 33 0.95 -2.33 -12.34
N THR A 34 0.96 -2.75 -13.59
CA THR A 34 -0.07 -2.35 -14.56
C THR A 34 -0.65 -3.62 -15.17
N ASP A 35 -1.97 -3.77 -15.13
CA ASP A 35 -2.65 -4.88 -15.80
C ASP A 35 -2.84 -4.62 -17.30
N SER A 36 -3.39 -5.60 -18.00
CA SER A 36 -3.67 -5.52 -19.43
C SER A 36 -4.78 -4.53 -19.79
N SER A 37 -5.65 -4.20 -18.83
CA SER A 37 -6.70 -3.19 -18.95
C SER A 37 -6.17 -1.77 -18.74
N GLY A 38 -4.88 -1.61 -18.40
CA GLY A 38 -4.25 -0.32 -18.13
C GLY A 38 -4.42 0.19 -16.70
N ASN A 39 -5.05 -0.59 -15.81
CA ASN A 39 -5.16 -0.25 -14.40
C ASN A 39 -3.78 -0.28 -13.77
N ALA A 40 -3.40 0.79 -13.06
CA ALA A 40 -2.08 0.95 -12.50
C ALA A 40 -2.12 1.05 -10.97
N TRP A 41 -1.38 0.16 -10.31
CA TRP A 41 -1.08 0.24 -8.89
C TRP A 41 0.32 0.80 -8.70
N THR A 42 0.50 1.70 -7.75
CA THR A 42 1.83 2.20 -7.38
C THR A 42 2.06 2.07 -5.88
N TYR A 43 3.31 1.87 -5.49
CA TYR A 43 3.71 1.68 -4.10
C TYR A 43 4.97 2.49 -3.79
N ALA A 44 4.97 3.19 -2.67
CA ALA A 44 6.13 3.92 -2.16
C ALA A 44 6.60 3.31 -0.84
N TYR A 45 7.91 3.34 -0.63
CA TYR A 45 8.56 2.76 0.55
C TYR A 45 9.49 3.78 1.20
N ASP A 46 9.64 3.68 2.52
CA ASP A 46 10.68 4.42 3.24
C ASP A 46 12.07 3.80 3.07
N LEU A 47 13.10 4.44 3.63
CA LEU A 47 14.48 3.94 3.61
C LEU A 47 14.66 2.59 4.31
N ARG A 48 13.72 2.20 5.18
CA ARG A 48 13.68 0.91 5.88
C ARG A 48 12.86 -0.13 5.09
N ARG A 49 12.47 0.19 3.85
CA ARG A 49 11.68 -0.65 2.94
C ARG A 49 10.27 -0.99 3.44
N ARG A 50 9.69 -0.13 4.28
CA ARG A 50 8.30 -0.26 4.74
C ARG A 50 7.39 0.56 3.82
N GLN A 51 6.22 0.03 3.49
CA GLN A 51 5.30 0.65 2.52
C GLN A 51 4.59 1.86 3.15
N VAL A 52 4.90 3.07 2.68
CA VAL A 52 4.31 4.32 3.17
C VAL A 52 3.15 4.81 2.32
N SER A 53 3.04 4.33 1.08
CA SER A 53 1.93 4.66 0.19
C SER A 53 1.58 3.48 -0.70
N ALA A 54 0.29 3.30 -0.97
CA ALA A 54 -0.23 2.44 -2.01
C ALA A 54 -1.35 3.18 -2.74
N THR A 55 -1.22 3.31 -4.05
CA THR A 55 -2.27 3.82 -4.92
C THR A 55 -2.88 2.65 -5.68
N ASP A 56 -4.19 2.58 -5.60
CA ASP A 56 -5.04 1.64 -6.31
C ASP A 56 -5.99 2.46 -7.20
N PRO A 57 -6.23 2.05 -8.45
CA PRO A 57 -7.03 2.84 -9.39
C PRO A 57 -8.52 2.88 -9.04
N ASP A 58 -9.03 1.87 -8.32
CA ASP A 58 -10.44 1.77 -7.94
C ASP A 58 -10.71 2.44 -6.59
N THR A 59 -9.76 2.29 -5.66
CA THR A 59 -9.94 2.72 -4.26
C THR A 59 -9.14 3.97 -3.88
N GLY A 60 -8.27 4.45 -4.77
CA GLY A 60 -7.45 5.64 -4.57
C GLY A 60 -6.17 5.39 -3.78
N THR A 61 -5.61 6.44 -3.17
CA THR A 61 -4.32 6.36 -2.46
C THR A 61 -4.50 6.18 -0.96
N THR A 62 -3.92 5.11 -0.42
CA THR A 62 -3.81 4.88 1.03
C THR A 62 -2.39 5.18 1.48
N MET A 63 -2.24 5.94 2.57
CA MET A 63 -0.95 6.26 3.18
C MET A 63 -0.81 5.61 4.55
N GLN A 64 0.40 5.25 4.93
CA GLN A 64 0.71 4.69 6.25
C GLN A 64 1.94 5.36 6.86
N THR A 65 1.89 5.58 8.17
CA THR A 65 3.05 6.00 8.96
C THR A 65 3.45 4.91 9.94
N TYR A 66 4.70 4.95 10.38
CA TYR A 66 5.26 3.96 11.29
C TYR A 66 5.92 4.61 12.49
N ASP A 67 5.79 3.97 13.65
CA ASP A 67 6.51 4.38 14.85
C ASP A 67 7.99 3.93 14.80
N VAL A 68 8.73 4.32 15.84
CA VAL A 68 10.16 3.98 16.02
C VAL A 68 10.40 2.47 16.12
N ALA A 69 9.41 1.71 16.58
CA ALA A 69 9.43 0.26 16.69
C ALA A 69 9.01 -0.45 15.38
N SER A 70 8.78 0.31 14.30
CA SER A 70 8.31 -0.20 13.01
C SER A 70 6.92 -0.82 13.00
N ARG A 71 6.04 -0.35 13.89
CA ARG A 71 4.61 -0.67 13.89
C ARG A 71 3.84 0.44 13.19
N VAL A 72 2.69 0.14 12.59
CA VAL A 72 1.86 1.13 11.90
C VAL A 72 1.30 2.12 12.93
N ALA A 73 1.69 3.38 12.85
CA ALA A 73 1.21 4.42 13.77
C ALA A 73 -0.10 5.05 13.26
N SER A 74 -0.25 5.20 11.94
CA SER A 74 -1.48 5.66 11.32
C SER A 74 -1.66 5.13 9.91
N THR A 75 -2.93 5.07 9.47
CA THR A 75 -3.34 4.80 8.11
C THR A 75 -4.33 5.88 7.66
N THR A 76 -4.10 6.47 6.51
CA THR A 76 -5.00 7.45 5.87
C THR A 76 -5.57 6.83 4.61
N ASP A 77 -6.90 6.80 4.50
CA ASP A 77 -7.59 6.32 3.30
C ASP A 77 -7.60 7.36 2.17
N ALA A 78 -8.06 6.96 0.99
CA ALA A 78 -8.13 7.83 -0.18
C ALA A 78 -9.08 9.02 -0.06
N THR A 79 -10.03 8.95 0.88
CA THR A 79 -10.96 10.04 1.18
C THR A 79 -10.42 11.00 2.23
N GLY A 80 -9.22 10.74 2.75
CA GLY A 80 -8.55 11.56 3.76
C GLY A 80 -8.89 11.17 5.21
N ASN A 81 -9.70 10.14 5.45
CA ASN A 81 -9.94 9.70 6.82
C ASN A 81 -8.68 9.01 7.33
N THR A 82 -8.21 9.47 8.48
CA THR A 82 -7.03 8.90 9.12
C THR A 82 -7.43 8.15 10.36
N LEU A 83 -6.92 6.93 10.50
CA LEU A 83 -6.97 6.13 11.70
C LEU A 83 -5.57 6.06 12.29
N ALA A 84 -5.45 6.23 13.60
CA ALA A 84 -4.19 6.09 14.30
C ALA A 84 -4.30 5.05 15.41
N TYR A 85 -3.17 4.43 15.72
CA TYR A 85 -3.08 3.22 16.54
C TYR A 85 -2.12 3.45 17.71
N THR A 86 -2.51 2.95 18.88
CA THR A 86 -1.66 2.91 20.07
C THR A 86 -1.28 1.47 20.40
N TYR A 87 -0.11 1.30 21.00
CA TYR A 87 0.45 0.01 21.36
C TYR A 87 0.99 0.04 22.77
N ASP A 88 0.91 -1.09 23.47
CA ASP A 88 1.62 -1.27 24.73
C ASP A 88 3.11 -1.57 24.53
N VAL A 89 3.82 -1.68 25.65
CA VAL A 89 5.26 -2.00 25.69
C VAL A 89 5.59 -3.39 25.14
N LEU A 90 4.60 -4.28 25.08
CA LEU A 90 4.74 -5.63 24.53
C LEU A 90 4.40 -5.68 23.03
N GLY A 91 4.02 -4.56 22.42
CA GLY A 91 3.68 -4.49 21.00
C GLY A 91 2.23 -4.83 20.67
N ARG A 92 1.37 -5.00 21.66
CA ARG A 92 -0.05 -5.28 21.43
C ARG A 92 -0.79 -3.97 21.16
N LYS A 93 -1.66 -3.96 20.15
CA LYS A 93 -2.51 -2.81 19.84
C LYS A 93 -3.48 -2.59 21.00
N THR A 94 -3.45 -1.41 21.59
CA THR A 94 -4.30 -1.03 22.74
C THR A 94 -5.42 -0.07 22.35
N GLY A 95 -5.37 0.56 21.17
CA GLY A 95 -6.39 1.49 20.74
C GLY A 95 -6.37 1.80 19.24
N MET A 96 -7.48 2.38 18.79
CA MET A 96 -7.64 2.97 17.47
C MET A 96 -8.52 4.22 17.59
N TYR A 97 -8.11 5.32 16.97
CA TYR A 97 -8.87 6.57 16.97
C TYR A 97 -8.81 7.23 15.59
N THR A 98 -9.90 7.89 15.19
CA THR A 98 -9.91 8.72 13.97
C THR A 98 -9.10 9.98 14.25
N ALA A 99 -8.20 10.37 13.35
CA ALA A 99 -7.35 11.55 13.50
C ALA A 99 -8.14 12.83 13.24
N GLY A 100 -9.04 13.14 14.17
CA GLY A 100 -9.41 14.48 14.61
C GLY A 100 -9.15 14.67 16.11
N VAL A 101 -8.61 13.63 16.77
CA VAL A 101 -8.31 13.59 18.20
C VAL A 101 -6.83 13.23 18.33
N ALA A 102 -5.99 14.20 18.71
CA ALA A 102 -4.57 13.94 18.90
C ALA A 102 -4.36 12.87 20.01
N PRO A 103 -3.45 11.90 19.84
CA PRO A 103 -3.13 10.92 20.90
C PRO A 103 -2.59 11.59 22.17
N ALA A 104 -2.02 12.79 22.04
CA ALA A 104 -1.50 13.56 23.17
C ALA A 104 -2.58 14.04 24.16
N ASN A 105 -3.87 14.01 23.77
CA ASN A 105 -4.97 14.48 24.62
C ASN A 105 -5.71 13.36 25.37
N GLN A 106 -5.25 12.10 25.32
CA GLN A 106 -5.93 10.97 25.95
C GLN A 106 -5.19 10.37 27.16
N LEU A 107 -4.11 11.02 27.62
CA LEU A 107 -3.34 10.61 28.81
C LEU A 107 -3.57 11.50 30.05
N ALA A 108 -4.60 12.35 30.05
CA ALA A 108 -5.01 13.11 31.22
C ALA A 108 -6.49 12.82 31.53
N GLY A 109 -6.71 11.88 32.46
CA GLY A 109 -8.02 11.50 32.99
C GLY A 109 -7.88 10.36 33.99
#